data_AF-A0A1F7GF20-F1
#
_entry.id   AF-A0A1F7GF20-F1
#
_cell.length_a   1.000
_cell.length_b   1.000
_cell.length_c   1.000
_cell.angle_alpha   90.00
_cell.angle_beta   90.00
_cell.angle_gamma   90.00
#
_symmetry.space_group_name_H-M   'P 1'
#
loop_
_entity.id
_entity.type
_entity.pdbx_description
1 polymer ?
#
loop_
_entity_poly.entity_id
_entity_poly.type
_entity_poly.pdbx_seq_one_letter_code
_entity_poly.pdbx_strand_id
1 'polypeptide(L)' 'MDKVVYVCTGTCHAEVSDKEYEEGLTKCGTKDCTHFGHSFEKVLKCHECGAYFKPGDNHSHLA' A
#
# COMPACT_ATOMS: atom_id res chain seq x y z
N MET A 1 -5.39 3.78 -14.96
CA MET A 1 -4.14 4.35 -14.45
C MET A 1 -3.91 3.79 -13.07
N ASP A 2 -2.67 3.39 -12.78
CA ASP A 2 -2.30 2.86 -11.48
C ASP A 2 -2.41 3.95 -10.41
N LYS A 3 -2.82 3.56 -9.22
CA LYS A 3 -2.98 4.49 -8.09
C LYS A 3 -1.90 4.27 -7.05
N VAL A 4 -1.36 5.35 -6.52
CA VAL A 4 -0.47 5.29 -5.35
C VAL A 4 -1.32 4.93 -4.13
N VAL A 5 -0.91 3.86 -3.44
CA VAL A 5 -1.47 3.46 -2.15
C VAL A 5 -0.35 3.10 -1.19
N TYR A 6 -0.66 3.11 0.09
CA TYR A 6 0.28 2.84 1.16
C TYR A 6 -0.20 1.58 1.87
N VAL A 7 0.62 0.53 1.87
CA VAL A 7 0.22 -0.79 2.37
C VAL A 7 1.06 -1.21 3.57
N CYS A 8 0.41 -1.86 4.53
CA CYS A 8 1.10 -2.42 5.66
C CYS A 8 1.68 -3.77 5.22
N THR A 9 3.00 -3.90 5.26
CA THR A 9 3.72 -5.14 4.91
C THR A 9 3.71 -6.17 6.05
N GLY A 10 2.97 -5.90 7.13
CA GLY A 10 2.73 -6.84 8.22
C GLY A 10 1.53 -7.76 7.97
N THR A 11 1.13 -8.51 8.99
CA THR A 11 0.06 -9.53 8.89
C THR A 11 -1.32 -8.98 8.52
N CYS A 12 -1.59 -7.70 8.79
CA CYS A 12 -2.90 -7.11 8.57
C CYS A 12 -3.15 -6.64 7.12
N HIS A 13 -2.09 -6.44 6.32
CA HIS A 13 -2.20 -5.98 4.92
C HIS A 13 -3.09 -4.75 4.71
N ALA A 14 -3.19 -3.87 5.71
CA ALA A 14 -4.01 -2.67 5.63
C ALA A 14 -3.55 -1.76 4.47
N GLU A 15 -4.49 -1.34 3.62
CA GLU A 15 -4.29 -0.38 2.51
C GLU A 15 -4.83 0.97 2.95
N VAL A 16 -4.04 2.02 2.80
CA VAL A 16 -4.45 3.41 2.99
C VAL A 16 -4.14 4.20 1.73
N SER A 17 -4.98 5.16 1.42
CA SER A 17 -4.84 6.02 0.24
C SER A 17 -3.75 7.07 0.47
N ASP A 18 -3.19 7.62 -0.61
CA ASP A 18 -2.23 8.73 -0.54
C ASP A 18 -2.77 9.90 0.31
N LYS A 19 -4.04 10.27 0.10
CA LYS A 19 -4.72 11.29 0.92
C LYS A 19 -4.76 10.95 2.41
N GLU A 20 -5.11 9.72 2.79
CA GLU A 20 -5.19 9.32 4.20
C GLU A 20 -3.80 9.36 4.85
N TYR A 21 -2.78 8.97 4.10
CA TYR A 21 -1.39 9.06 4.51
C TYR A 21 -0.96 10.52 4.74
N GLU A 22 -1.32 11.43 3.82
CA GLU A 22 -1.09 12.88 3.96
C GLU A 22 -1.88 13.51 5.12
N GLU A 23 -3.08 13.00 5.41
CA GLU A 23 -3.90 13.39 6.58
C GLU A 23 -3.31 12.90 7.92
N GLY A 24 -2.20 12.14 7.88
CA GLY A 24 -1.45 11.72 9.05
C GLY A 24 -1.57 10.23 9.39
N LEU A 25 -2.34 9.45 8.62
CA LEU A 25 -2.49 8.00 8.77
C LEU A 25 -1.27 7.26 8.21
N THR A 26 -0.09 7.59 8.72
CA THR A 26 1.19 7.10 8.23
C THR A 26 1.62 5.77 8.83
N LYS A 27 0.97 5.33 9.91
CA LYS A 27 1.35 4.16 10.71
C LYS A 27 0.21 3.15 10.82
N CYS A 28 0.54 1.87 10.85
CA CYS A 28 -0.41 0.79 11.08
C CYS A 28 -1.04 0.91 12.48
N GLY A 29 -2.37 1.02 12.54
CA GLY A 29 -3.14 1.08 13.79
C GLY A 29 -3.68 -0.27 14.28
N THR A 30 -3.43 -1.36 13.56
CA THR A 30 -3.97 -2.69 13.89
C THR A 30 -3.18 -3.32 15.03
N LYS A 31 -3.78 -3.43 16.22
CA LYS A 31 -3.12 -3.91 17.45
C LYS A 31 -2.50 -5.31 17.33
N ASP A 32 -3.13 -6.19 16.56
CA ASP A 32 -2.67 -7.56 16.32
C ASP A 32 -1.72 -7.70 15.10
N CYS A 33 -1.32 -6.60 14.49
CA CYS A 33 -0.38 -6.61 13.38
C CYS A 33 1.06 -6.68 13.90
N THR A 34 1.89 -7.50 13.26
CA THR A 34 3.35 -7.55 13.51
C THR A 34 4.04 -6.21 13.24
N HIS A 35 3.41 -5.36 12.42
CA HIS A 35 3.89 -4.02 12.06
C HIS A 35 3.06 -2.91 12.74
N PHE A 36 2.37 -3.19 13.86
CA PHE A 36 1.68 -2.15 14.62
C PHE A 36 2.63 -0.99 14.97
N GLY A 37 2.21 0.25 14.65
CA GLY A 37 3.02 1.44 14.84
C GLY A 37 4.13 1.67 13.80
N HIS A 38 4.38 0.73 12.89
CA HIS A 38 5.29 0.92 11.75
C HIS A 38 4.62 1.68 10.61
N SER A 39 5.43 2.37 9.82
CA SER A 39 4.96 3.14 8.67
C SER A 39 4.47 2.24 7.54
N PHE A 40 3.45 2.70 6.81
CA PHE A 40 3.01 2.04 5.59
C PHE A 40 4.07 2.16 4.46
N GLU A 41 4.17 1.15 3.60
CA GLU A 41 5.06 1.14 2.44
C GLU A 41 4.34 1.67 1.20
N LYS A 42 4.96 2.60 0.48
CA LYS A 42 4.41 3.19 -0.74
C LYS A 42 4.48 2.20 -1.89
N VAL A 43 3.32 1.85 -2.44
CA VAL A 43 3.17 0.96 -3.60
C VAL A 43 2.22 1.56 -4.62
N LEU A 44 2.26 1.04 -5.84
CA LEU A 44 1.28 1.28 -6.88
C LEU A 44 0.32 0.10 -6.91
N LYS A 45 -0.98 0.39 -6.91
CA LYS A 45 -2.03 -0.61 -7.14
C LYS A 45 -2.50 -0.50 -8.58
N CYS A 46 -2.32 -1.58 -9.31
CA CYS A 46 -2.82 -1.72 -10.67
C CYS A 46 -4.34 -1.57 -10.67
N HIS A 47 -4.85 -0.69 -11.51
CA HIS A 47 -6.29 -0.55 -11.66
C HIS A 47 -6.92 -1.73 -12.42
N GLU A 48 -6.17 -2.36 -13.32
CA GLU A 48 -6.67 -3.42 -14.20
C GLU A 48 -6.72 -4.78 -13.50
N CYS A 49 -5.66 -5.17 -12.77
CA CYS A 49 -5.59 -6.49 -12.12
C CYS A 49 -5.63 -6.44 -10.58
N GLY A 50 -5.53 -5.24 -9.98
CA GLY A 50 -5.47 -5.08 -8.53
C GLY A 50 -4.14 -5.46 -7.87
N ALA A 51 -3.11 -5.80 -8.64
CA ALA A 51 -1.80 -6.14 -8.12
C ALA A 51 -1.08 -4.94 -7.51
N TYR A 52 -0.27 -5.20 -6.50
CA TYR A 52 0.58 -4.21 -5.84
C TYR A 52 2.02 -4.36 -6.36
N PHE A 53 2.63 -3.25 -6.77
CA PHE A 53 4.00 -3.21 -7.24
C PHE A 53 4.70 -1.93 -6.77
N LYS A 54 6.03 -1.92 -6.72
CA LYS A 54 6.75 -0.74 -6.22
C LYS A 54 6.73 0.39 -7.26
N PRO A 55 6.72 1.66 -6.83
CA PRO A 55 6.89 2.77 -7.75
C PRO A 55 8.24 2.66 -8.47
N GLY A 56 8.21 2.52 -9.79
CA GLY A 56 9.39 2.27 -10.63
C GLY A 56 9.58 0.82 -11.05
N ASP A 57 8.75 -0.11 -10.56
CA ASP A 57 8.71 -1.48 -11.05
C ASP A 57 7.87 -1.56 -12.34
N ASN A 58 8.29 -2.39 -13.30
CA ASN A 58 7.61 -2.52 -14.58
C ASN A 58 6.48 -3.56 -14.47
N HIS A 59 5.29 -3.12 -14.05
CA HIS A 59 4.09 -3.94 -14.10
C HIS A 59 3.55 -4.01 -15.53
N SER A 60 3.44 -5.21 -16.10
CA SER A 60 2.89 -5.43 -17.46
C SER A 60 1.87 -6.55 -17.47
N HIS A 61 0.77 -6.31 -18.20
CA HIS A 61 -0.30 -7.29 -18.45
C HIS A 61 -0.10 -8.06 -19.74
N LEU A 62 1.16 -8.38 -20.09
CA LEU A 62 1.44 -9.16 -21.31
C LEU A 62 0.82 -10.56 -21.14
N ALA A 63 -0.19 -10.81 -21.96
CA ALA A 63 -0.96 -12.05 -22.07
C ALA A 63 -0.15 -13.19 -22.72
#